data_AF-A0A661Q3J8-F1
#
_entry.id   AF-A0A661Q3J8-F1
#
_cell.length_a   1.000
_cell.length_b   1.000
_cell.length_c   1.000
_cell.angle_alpha   90.00
_cell.angle_beta   90.00
_cell.angle_gamma   90.00
#
_symmetry.space_group_name_H-M   'P 1'
#
loop_
_entity.id
_entity.type
_entity.pdbx_description
1 polymer ?
#
loop_
_entity_poly.entity_id
_entity_poly.type
_entity_poly.pdbx_seq_one_letter_code
_entity_poly.pdbx_strand_id
1 'polypeptide(L)' 'MKCPKCKGRMYTEKYYDFVREFDAWKCSACGEVIDPVILVNRSRNSGTSSA' A
#
# COMPACT_ATOMS: atom_id res chain seq x y z
N MET A 1 3.82 2.52 10.56
CA MET A 1 3.41 1.30 9.81
C MET A 1 4.66 0.47 9.47
N LYS A 2 4.55 -0.88 9.40
CA LYS A 2 5.63 -1.74 8.89
C LYS A 2 5.24 -2.26 7.51
N CYS A 3 6.19 -2.32 6.58
CA CYS A 3 5.94 -2.84 5.24
C CYS A 3 5.46 -4.30 5.32
N PRO A 4 4.32 -4.67 4.72
CA PRO A 4 3.84 -6.05 4.77
C PRO A 4 4.77 -7.00 4.02
N LYS A 5 5.47 -6.52 2.99
CA LYS A 5 6.40 -7.28 2.14
C LYS A 5 7.74 -7.56 2.82
N CYS A 6 8.46 -6.54 3.26
CA CYS A 6 9.83 -6.69 3.81
C CYS A 6 9.97 -6.36 5.30
N LYS A 7 8.88 -5.98 5.99
CA LYS A 7 8.84 -5.53 7.40
C LYS A 7 9.65 -4.26 7.71
N GLY A 8 10.20 -3.59 6.69
CA GLY A 8 10.90 -2.31 6.79
C GLY A 8 10.01 -1.15 7.25
N ARG A 9 10.64 -0.04 7.64
CA ARG A 9 9.94 1.20 8.01
C ARG A 9 9.21 1.78 6.80
N MET A 10 8.07 2.42 7.08
CA MET A 10 7.30 3.14 6.09
C MET A 10 7.10 4.58 6.55
N TYR A 11 7.06 5.50 5.59
CA TYR A 11 6.72 6.91 5.77
C TYR A 11 5.51 7.27 4.92
N THR A 12 4.78 8.29 5.32
CA THR A 12 3.73 8.90 4.51
C THR A 12 4.36 9.80 3.45
N GLU A 13 3.95 9.63 2.20
CA GLU A 13 4.32 10.46 1.06
C GLU A 13 3.04 10.93 0.37
N LYS A 14 3.01 12.21 -0.02
CA LYS A 14 1.90 12.80 -0.77
C LYS A 14 2.10 12.50 -2.25
N TYR A 15 1.08 11.91 -2.87
CA TYR A 15 1.03 11.58 -4.28
C TYR A 15 0.02 12.47 -5.00
N TYR A 16 0.26 12.64 -6.29
CA TYR A 16 -0.56 13.47 -7.15
C TYR A 16 -0.89 12.66 -8.41
N ASP A 17 -2.18 12.58 -8.74
CA ASP A 17 -2.62 12.21 -10.08
C ASP A 17 -3.18 13.44 -10.81
N PHE A 18 -3.73 13.27 -12.01
CA PHE A 18 -4.26 14.38 -12.81
C PHE A 18 -5.49 15.07 -12.20
N VAL A 19 -6.17 14.45 -11.25
CA VAL A 19 -7.47 14.88 -10.69
C VAL A 19 -7.48 15.01 -9.17
N ARG A 20 -6.50 14.45 -8.43
CA ARG A 20 -6.46 14.49 -6.96
C ARG A 20 -5.05 14.36 -6.40
N GLU A 21 -4.92 14.84 -5.18
CA GLU A 21 -3.82 14.49 -4.28
C GLU A 21 -4.30 13.49 -3.22
N PHE A 22 -3.40 12.62 -2.78
CA PHE A 22 -3.68 11.65 -1.72
C PHE A 22 -2.39 11.25 -1.00
N ASP A 23 -2.53 10.85 0.26
CA ASP A 23 -1.41 10.33 1.04
C ASP A 23 -1.35 8.80 0.94
N ALA A 24 -0.14 8.25 0.77
CA ALA A 24 0.10 6.82 0.82
C ALA A 24 1.35 6.49 1.65
N TRP A 25 1.44 5.26 2.12
CA TRP A 25 2.61 4.75 2.83
C TRP A 25 3.60 4.14 1.85
N LYS A 26 4.84 4.62 1.86
CA LYS A 26 5.93 4.05 1.07
C LYS A 26 7.00 3.44 1.97
N CYS A 27 7.44 2.25 1.61
CA CYS A 27 8.53 1.59 2.31
C CYS A 27 9.89 2.21 1.93
N SER A 28 10.67 2.59 2.94
CA SER A 28 12.02 3.12 2.75
C SER A 28 13.06 2.06 2.34
N ALA A 29 12.70 0.77 2.39
CA ALA A 29 13.62 -0.33 2.12
C ALA A 29 13.38 -1.02 0.78
N CYS A 30 12.11 -1.34 0.43
CA CYS A 30 11.79 -2.06 -0.81
C CYS A 30 10.89 -1.29 -1.78
N GLY A 31 10.50 -0.05 -1.43
CA GLY A 31 9.65 0.78 -2.28
C GLY A 31 8.16 0.39 -2.35
N GLU A 32 7.72 -0.61 -1.58
CA GLU A 32 6.30 -0.98 -1.52
C GLU A 32 5.41 0.22 -1.14
N VAL A 33 4.38 0.49 -1.94
CA VAL A 33 3.40 1.56 -1.72
C VAL A 33 2.04 0.99 -1.34
N ILE A 34 1.41 1.58 -0.33
CA ILE A 34 0.13 1.13 0.22
C ILE A 34 -0.72 2.33 0.60
N ASP A 35 -1.94 2.37 0.08
CA ASP A 35 -3.01 3.27 0.47
C ASP A 35 -4.25 2.45 0.90
N PRO A 36 -5.32 3.09 1.42
CA PRO A 36 -6.55 2.39 1.79
C PRO A 36 -7.19 1.58 0.65
N VAL A 37 -7.13 2.06 -0.59
CA VAL A 37 -7.70 1.39 -1.78
C VAL A 37 -6.89 0.12 -2.11
N ILE A 38 -5.57 0.21 -2.10
CA ILE A 38 -4.65 -0.91 -2.29
C ILE A 38 -4.92 -1.99 -1.22
N LEU A 39 -5.09 -1.60 0.05
CA LEU A 39 -5.41 -2.54 1.12
C LEU A 39 -6.74 -3.25 0.90
N VAL A 40 -7.80 -2.51 0.57
CA VAL A 40 -9.13 -3.07 0.28
C VAL A 40 -9.07 -4.02 -0.93
N ASN A 41 -8.36 -3.65 -1.98
CA ASN A 41 -8.24 -4.50 -3.17
C ASN A 41 -7.46 -5.78 -2.86
N ARG A 42 -6.38 -5.68 -2.07
CA ARG A 42 -5.61 -6.86 -1.63
C ARG A 42 -6.43 -7.78 -0.73
N SER A 43 -7.20 -7.23 0.22
CA SER A 43 -8.04 -8.04 1.11
C SER A 43 -9.15 -8.77 0.38
N ARG A 44 -9.70 -8.15 -0.68
CA ARG A 44 -10.68 -8.80 -1.57
C ARG A 44 -10.05 -9.95 -2.38
N ASN A 45 -8.83 -9.75 -2.87
CA ASN A 45 -8.15 -10.74 -3.70
C ASN A 45 -7.52 -11.91 -2.91
N SER A 46 -7.37 -11.79 -1.60
CA SER A 46 -6.92 -12.89 -0.73
C SER A 46 -7.99 -13.96 -0.44
N GLY A 47 -9.18 -13.87 -1.06
CA GLY A 47 -10.33 -14.76 -0.82
C GLY A 47 -10.59 -15.85 -1.86
N THR A 48 -9.73 -16.09 -2.86
CA THR A 48 -9.92 -17.15 -3.87
C THR A 48 -8.67 -18.01 -4.03
N SER A 49 -8.34 -18.77 -2.98
CA SER A 49 -7.49 -19.97 -3.02
C SER A 49 -7.96 -20.93 -1.92
N SER A 50 -9.23 -21.31 -1.96
CA SER A 50 -9.81 -22.39 -1.16
C SER A 50 -11.12 -22.83 -1.81
N ALA A 51 -10.99 -23.58 -2.91
CA ALA A 51 -11.91 -24.63 -3.40
C ALA A 51 -11.30 -25.21 -4.68
#